data_AF-A0A1Y2G357-F1
#
_entry.id   AF-A0A1Y2G357-F1
#
_cell.length_a   1.000
_cell.length_b   1.000
_cell.length_c   1.000
_cell.angle_alpha   90.00
_cell.angle_beta   90.00
_cell.angle_gamma   90.00
#
_symmetry.space_group_name_H-M   'P 1'
#
loop_
_entity.id
_entity.type
_entity.pdbx_description
1 polymer ?
#
loop_
_entity_poly.entity_id
_entity_poly.type
_entity_poly.pdbx_seq_one_letter_code
_entity_poly.pdbx_strand_id
1 'polypeptide(L)'
;MSFLSRATHISGNRSSSHTLELYLDLICPFSEKQLVGVKKTILPLIEQGKLDLKVVIRQVPQPWHASSTLVHEAALGVAAVLAAGAGDNFNAPEVASGFQQFYFELSEGQSAFYDEPTANETPNQTRERLADIAAKYVDRAAFLKAVSVGKGNGGTPVTTDLKLAIKYARQNSIHVTPTVALNGLVEPSISSSFSAEDWIKFLNEKIDAKL
;
A
#
# COMPACT_ATOMS: atom_id res chain seq x y z
N MET A 1 10.52 -17.60 6.07
CA MET A 1 10.26 -16.32 5.35
C MET A 1 10.19 -15.19 6.35
N SER A 2 10.83 -14.05 6.06
CA SER A 2 10.81 -12.87 6.95
C SER A 2 9.39 -12.27 6.99
N PHE A 3 8.81 -12.14 8.17
CA PHE A 3 7.47 -11.57 8.38
C PHE A 3 7.30 -10.16 7.80
N LEU A 4 8.40 -9.41 7.57
CA LEU A 4 8.37 -8.07 6.98
C LEU A 4 8.00 -8.07 5.48
N SER A 5 8.18 -9.19 4.76
CA SER A 5 7.85 -9.25 3.32
C SER A 5 6.36 -9.27 3.04
N ARG A 6 5.52 -9.61 4.03
CA ARG A 6 4.06 -9.74 3.88
C ARG A 6 3.33 -8.40 3.91
N ALA A 7 3.88 -7.44 4.65
CA ALA A 7 3.26 -6.13 4.89
C ALA A 7 3.76 -5.02 3.95
N THR A 8 4.57 -5.38 2.94
CA THR A 8 5.34 -4.42 2.17
C THR A 8 5.24 -4.71 0.68
N HIS A 9 4.62 -3.81 -0.08
CA HIS A 9 4.62 -3.90 -1.54
C HIS A 9 5.82 -3.16 -2.11
N ILE A 10 6.51 -3.80 -3.05
CA ILE A 10 7.74 -3.28 -3.66
C ILE A 10 7.55 -3.23 -5.17
N SER A 11 7.72 -2.02 -5.73
CA SER A 11 7.83 -1.77 -7.17
C SER A 11 9.28 -1.37 -7.51
N GLY A 12 9.70 -1.64 -8.73
CA GLY A 12 11.03 -1.28 -9.23
C GLY A 12 12.15 -2.23 -8.84
N ASN A 13 13.40 -1.74 -8.90
CA ASN A 13 14.57 -2.58 -8.71
C ASN A 13 14.74 -2.92 -7.22
N ARG A 14 14.43 -4.17 -6.85
CA ARG A 14 14.56 -4.68 -5.47
C ARG A 14 15.98 -4.59 -4.92
N SER A 15 16.99 -4.57 -5.80
CA SER A 15 18.40 -4.49 -5.47
C SER A 15 18.96 -3.06 -5.53
N SER A 16 18.13 -2.06 -5.84
CA SER A 16 18.55 -0.65 -5.84
C SER A 16 19.11 -0.27 -4.46
N SER A 17 20.21 0.49 -4.46
CA SER A 17 20.76 1.12 -3.26
C SER A 17 19.83 2.20 -2.70
N HIS A 18 18.88 2.68 -3.50
CA HIS A 18 17.95 3.73 -3.13
C HIS A 18 16.54 3.20 -2.90
N THR A 19 15.94 3.59 -1.79
CA THR A 19 14.59 3.18 -1.40
C THR A 19 13.72 4.39 -1.12
N LEU A 20 12.65 4.54 -1.89
CA LEU A 20 11.59 5.51 -1.64
C LEU A 20 10.42 4.80 -0.94
N GLU A 21 10.20 5.09 0.33
CA GLU A 21 9.10 4.52 1.12
C GLU A 21 7.94 5.53 1.20
N LEU A 22 6.76 5.10 0.76
CA LEU A 22 5.52 5.85 0.82
C LEU A 22 4.66 5.32 1.97
N TYR A 23 4.52 6.09 3.03
CA TYR A 23 3.61 5.80 4.13
C TYR A 23 2.24 6.38 3.83
N LEU A 24 1.28 5.51 3.55
CA LEU A 24 -0.02 5.87 2.98
C LEU A 24 -1.16 5.30 3.83
N ASP A 25 -2.22 6.08 3.94
CA ASP A 25 -3.53 5.57 4.32
C ASP A 25 -4.37 5.37 3.05
N LEU A 26 -4.97 4.20 2.88
CA LEU A 26 -5.70 3.79 1.66
C LEU A 26 -7.04 4.51 1.47
N ILE A 27 -7.47 5.29 2.47
CA ILE A 27 -8.66 6.14 2.35
C ILE A 27 -8.37 7.61 2.62
N CYS A 28 -7.10 8.03 2.50
CA CYS A 28 -6.71 9.42 2.59
C CYS A 28 -6.60 10.06 1.19
N PRO A 29 -7.34 11.15 0.89
CA PRO A 29 -7.26 11.82 -0.41
C PRO A 29 -5.86 12.32 -0.77
N PHE A 30 -5.07 12.75 0.23
CA PHE A 30 -3.69 13.16 -0.01
C PHE A 30 -2.77 11.97 -0.30
N SER A 31 -3.06 10.79 0.26
CA SER A 31 -2.29 9.57 -0.01
C SER A 31 -2.53 9.06 -1.43
N GLU A 32 -3.77 9.11 -1.91
CA GLU A 32 -4.09 8.85 -3.32
C GLU A 32 -3.37 9.83 -4.24
N LYS A 33 -3.43 11.14 -3.94
CA LYS A 33 -2.74 12.16 -4.77
C LYS A 33 -1.24 11.87 -4.91
N GLN A 34 -0.59 11.55 -3.80
CA GLN A 34 0.82 11.14 -3.76
C GLN A 34 1.08 9.89 -4.61
N LEU A 35 0.23 8.88 -4.47
CA LEU A 35 0.35 7.63 -5.21
C LEU A 35 0.14 7.83 -6.73
N VAL A 36 -0.81 8.69 -7.12
CA VAL A 36 -1.05 9.05 -8.53
C VAL A 36 0.18 9.74 -9.13
N GLY A 37 0.83 10.65 -8.39
CA GLY A 37 2.07 11.28 -8.82
C GLY A 37 3.19 10.25 -9.05
N VAL A 38 3.38 9.33 -8.11
CA VAL A 38 4.35 8.22 -8.23
C VAL A 38 4.02 7.32 -9.43
N LYS A 39 2.75 6.95 -9.61
CA LYS A 39 2.27 6.13 -10.72
C LYS A 39 2.51 6.77 -12.09
N LYS A 40 2.29 8.08 -12.20
CA LYS A 40 2.40 8.80 -13.48
C LYS A 40 3.83 9.23 -13.81
N THR A 41 4.69 9.42 -12.82
CA THR A 41 6.03 9.96 -13.01
C THR A 41 7.12 8.94 -12.70
N ILE A 42 7.15 8.41 -11.48
CA ILE A 42 8.28 7.59 -11.00
C ILE A 42 8.26 6.18 -11.59
N LEU A 43 7.13 5.48 -11.53
CA LEU A 43 7.06 4.09 -12.01
C LEU A 43 7.42 3.94 -13.49
N PRO A 44 6.95 4.81 -14.42
CA PRO A 44 7.37 4.73 -15.81
C PRO A 44 8.87 4.92 -16.03
N LEU A 45 9.54 5.77 -15.22
CA LEU A 45 10.99 5.97 -15.32
C LEU A 45 11.77 4.72 -14.87
N ILE A 46 11.28 4.05 -13.83
CA ILE A 46 11.82 2.77 -13.36
C ILE A 46 11.63 1.69 -14.44
N GLU A 47 10.41 1.57 -14.99
CA GLU A 47 10.07 0.58 -16.03
C GLU A 47 10.88 0.77 -17.31
N GLN A 48 11.20 2.02 -17.66
CA GLN A 48 12.07 2.37 -18.79
C GLN A 48 13.57 2.16 -18.50
N GLY A 49 13.94 1.75 -17.29
CA GLY A 49 15.33 1.58 -16.88
C GLY A 49 16.11 2.89 -16.72
N LYS A 50 15.41 4.04 -16.65
CA LYS A 50 16.02 5.36 -16.48
C LYS A 50 16.27 5.71 -15.01
N LEU A 51 15.57 5.05 -14.09
CA LEU A 51 15.64 5.31 -12.66
C LEU A 51 15.91 4.01 -11.90
N ASP A 52 17.09 3.89 -11.30
CA ASP A 52 17.40 2.78 -10.39
C ASP A 52 16.87 3.07 -8.98
N LEU A 53 15.59 2.77 -8.74
CA LEU A 53 14.91 3.03 -7.47
C LEU A 53 14.05 1.85 -7.04
N LYS A 54 14.08 1.54 -5.75
CA LYS A 54 13.10 0.67 -5.08
C LYS A 54 11.99 1.53 -4.48
N VAL A 55 10.76 1.38 -4.95
CA VAL A 55 9.60 2.04 -4.35
C VAL A 55 8.89 1.07 -3.43
N VAL A 56 8.60 1.51 -2.20
CA VAL A 56 7.99 0.69 -1.17
C VAL A 56 6.74 1.37 -0.67
N ILE A 57 5.62 0.64 -0.66
CA ILE A 57 4.38 1.11 -0.06
C ILE A 57 4.27 0.57 1.37
N ARG A 58 4.04 1.48 2.33
CA ARG A 58 3.84 1.21 3.75
C ARG A 58 2.42 1.60 4.15
N GLN A 59 1.68 0.61 4.62
CA GLN A 59 0.31 0.77 5.09
C GLN A 59 0.27 1.44 6.48
N VAL A 60 -0.37 2.60 6.57
CA VAL A 60 -0.57 3.38 7.81
C VAL A 60 -2.06 3.70 7.96
N PRO A 61 -2.88 2.78 8.52
CA PRO A 61 -4.28 3.06 8.75
C PRO A 61 -4.45 4.17 9.79
N GLN A 62 -5.16 5.24 9.42
CA GLN A 62 -5.40 6.35 10.35
C GLN A 62 -6.64 6.08 11.20
N PRO A 63 -6.53 6.18 12.53
CA PRO A 63 -7.63 5.81 13.44
C PRO A 63 -8.81 6.77 13.40
N TRP A 64 -8.65 7.96 12.79
CA TRP A 64 -9.74 8.92 12.59
C TRP A 64 -10.50 8.71 11.27
N HIS A 65 -10.09 7.77 10.41
CA HIS A 65 -10.91 7.32 9.29
C HIS A 65 -11.49 5.94 9.63
N ALA A 66 -12.80 5.87 9.88
CA ALA A 66 -13.42 4.76 10.61
C ALA A 66 -13.24 3.39 9.94
N SER A 67 -13.30 3.36 8.60
CA SER A 67 -13.19 2.15 7.80
C SER A 67 -11.75 1.78 7.43
N SER A 68 -10.76 2.63 7.72
CA SER A 68 -9.38 2.50 7.21
C SER A 68 -8.79 1.12 7.54
N THR A 69 -8.93 0.66 8.77
CA THR A 69 -8.44 -0.67 9.18
C THR A 69 -8.95 -1.78 8.26
N LEU A 70 -10.23 -1.73 7.84
CA LEU A 70 -10.83 -2.75 6.97
C LEU A 70 -10.25 -2.71 5.55
N VAL A 71 -9.98 -1.50 5.04
CA VAL A 71 -9.39 -1.29 3.72
C VAL A 71 -7.93 -1.75 3.68
N HIS A 72 -7.16 -1.51 4.74
CA HIS A 72 -5.79 -2.03 4.88
C HIS A 72 -5.77 -3.56 5.04
N GLU A 73 -6.71 -4.14 5.80
CA GLU A 73 -6.90 -5.60 5.84
C GLU A 73 -7.19 -6.18 4.46
N ALA A 74 -7.99 -5.51 3.62
CA ALA A 74 -8.25 -5.95 2.25
C ALA A 74 -6.99 -5.98 1.37
N ALA A 75 -6.15 -4.94 1.44
CA ALA A 75 -4.85 -4.95 0.75
C ALA A 75 -4.00 -6.15 1.16
N LEU A 76 -3.86 -6.39 2.47
CA LEU A 76 -3.12 -7.55 2.99
C LEU A 76 -3.79 -8.88 2.61
N GLY A 77 -5.12 -8.94 2.56
CA GLY A 77 -5.89 -10.11 2.17
C GLY A 77 -5.61 -10.52 0.72
N VAL A 78 -5.63 -9.57 -0.21
CA VAL A 78 -5.25 -9.82 -1.61
C VAL A 78 -3.80 -10.29 -1.71
N ALA A 79 -2.86 -9.64 -1.01
CA ALA A 79 -1.46 -10.06 -1.00
C ALA A 79 -1.30 -11.51 -0.53
N ALA A 80 -2.00 -11.89 0.53
CA ALA A 80 -1.95 -13.23 1.10
C ALA A 80 -2.51 -14.28 0.14
N VAL A 81 -3.62 -14.01 -0.55
CA VAL A 81 -4.22 -14.97 -1.49
C VAL A 81 -3.35 -15.12 -2.74
N LEU A 82 -2.82 -14.02 -3.29
CA LEU A 82 -1.87 -14.07 -4.41
C LEU A 82 -0.63 -14.89 -4.04
N ALA A 83 -0.03 -14.62 -2.86
CA ALA A 83 1.14 -15.33 -2.40
C ALA A 83 0.88 -16.83 -2.20
N ALA A 84 -0.28 -17.20 -1.64
CA ALA A 84 -0.67 -18.60 -1.49
C ALA A 84 -0.74 -19.33 -2.86
N GLY A 85 -1.26 -18.66 -3.89
CA GLY A 85 -1.25 -19.17 -5.27
C GLY A 85 0.15 -19.32 -5.87
N ALA A 86 1.13 -18.57 -5.35
CA ALA A 86 2.53 -18.59 -5.76
C ALA A 86 3.45 -19.37 -4.78
N GLY A 87 2.91 -20.32 -4.02
CA GLY A 87 3.70 -21.12 -3.08
C GLY A 87 4.26 -20.32 -1.90
N ASP A 88 3.45 -19.41 -1.36
CA ASP A 88 3.78 -18.44 -0.30
C ASP A 88 4.89 -17.45 -0.67
N ASN A 89 5.23 -17.32 -1.95
CA ASN A 89 6.28 -16.43 -2.42
C ASN A 89 5.78 -15.00 -2.68
N PHE A 90 5.86 -14.14 -1.65
CA PHE A 90 5.55 -12.70 -1.75
C PHE A 90 6.44 -11.92 -2.74
N ASN A 91 7.54 -12.51 -3.20
CA ASN A 91 8.43 -11.88 -4.18
C ASN A 91 8.15 -12.34 -5.62
N ALA A 92 7.17 -13.24 -5.82
CA ALA A 92 6.84 -13.70 -7.16
C ALA A 92 6.31 -12.53 -8.03
N PRO A 93 6.71 -12.43 -9.31
CA PRO A 93 6.30 -11.33 -10.19
C PRO A 93 4.78 -11.14 -10.27
N GLU A 94 4.01 -12.22 -10.31
CA GLU A 94 2.55 -12.23 -10.36
C GLU A 94 1.92 -11.68 -9.08
N VAL A 95 2.54 -11.90 -7.91
CA VAL A 95 2.08 -11.34 -6.64
C VAL A 95 2.33 -9.83 -6.61
N ALA A 96 3.51 -9.40 -7.08
CA ALA A 96 3.83 -7.99 -7.18
C ALA A 96 2.87 -7.29 -8.17
N SER A 97 2.71 -7.82 -9.37
CA SER A 97 1.83 -7.23 -10.39
C SER A 97 0.37 -7.19 -9.95
N GLY A 98 -0.17 -8.31 -9.42
CA GLY A 98 -1.55 -8.39 -8.97
C GLY A 98 -1.84 -7.46 -7.79
N PHE A 99 -0.93 -7.40 -6.81
CA PHE A 99 -1.07 -6.46 -5.71
C PHE A 99 -1.00 -5.01 -6.18
N GLN A 100 -0.08 -4.67 -7.09
CA GLN A 100 0.06 -3.31 -7.61
C GLN A 100 -1.24 -2.84 -8.29
N GLN A 101 -1.84 -3.71 -9.12
CA GLN A 101 -3.10 -3.41 -9.81
C GLN A 101 -4.24 -3.21 -8.81
N PHE A 102 -4.41 -4.14 -7.86
CA PHE A 102 -5.43 -4.03 -6.81
C PHE A 102 -5.26 -2.77 -5.97
N TYR A 103 -4.02 -2.45 -5.56
CA TYR A 103 -3.73 -1.29 -4.73
C TYR A 103 -4.08 0.02 -5.44
N PHE A 104 -3.79 0.13 -6.75
CA PHE A 104 -4.21 1.29 -7.52
C PHE A 104 -5.74 1.38 -7.66
N GLU A 105 -6.42 0.28 -7.96
CA GLU A 105 -7.89 0.29 -8.04
C GLU A 105 -8.53 0.67 -6.70
N LEU A 106 -8.02 0.13 -5.59
CA LEU A 106 -8.50 0.45 -4.26
C LEU A 106 -8.29 1.93 -3.92
N SER A 107 -7.13 2.49 -4.27
CA SER A 107 -6.83 3.90 -4.08
C SER A 107 -7.70 4.82 -4.94
N GLU A 108 -7.99 4.45 -6.19
CA GLU A 108 -8.86 5.23 -7.10
C GLU A 108 -10.33 5.17 -6.66
N GLY A 109 -10.76 4.05 -6.05
CA GLY A 109 -12.11 3.85 -5.52
C GLY A 109 -12.30 4.26 -4.05
N GLN A 110 -11.29 4.85 -3.41
CA GLN A 110 -11.25 5.00 -1.94
C GLN A 110 -12.40 5.82 -1.35
N SER A 111 -12.96 6.76 -2.13
CA SER A 111 -14.06 7.63 -1.69
C SER A 111 -15.32 6.85 -1.31
N ALA A 112 -15.52 5.66 -1.89
CA ALA A 112 -16.60 4.76 -1.55
C ALA A 112 -16.50 4.20 -0.11
N PHE A 113 -15.32 4.34 0.51
CA PHE A 113 -15.02 3.87 1.86
C PHE A 113 -14.78 5.02 2.85
N TYR A 114 -15.05 6.27 2.48
CA TYR A 114 -14.99 7.37 3.44
C TYR A 114 -16.02 7.22 4.57
N ASP A 115 -15.90 8.06 5.60
CA ASP A 115 -16.73 7.97 6.80
C ASP A 115 -18.24 8.10 6.48
N GLU A 116 -18.63 9.03 5.60
CA GLU A 116 -20.05 9.21 5.23
C GLU A 116 -20.62 7.97 4.50
N PRO A 117 -20.03 7.47 3.39
CA PRO A 117 -20.54 6.26 2.72
C PRO A 117 -20.59 5.00 3.59
N THR A 118 -19.74 4.91 4.61
CA THR A 118 -19.67 3.74 5.50
C THR A 118 -20.41 3.93 6.82
N ALA A 119 -21.01 5.10 7.07
CA ALA A 119 -21.61 5.47 8.35
C ALA A 119 -22.73 4.52 8.83
N ASN A 120 -23.43 3.88 7.89
CA ASN A 120 -24.56 2.98 8.18
C ASN A 120 -24.24 1.50 7.86
N GLU A 121 -22.98 1.17 7.60
CA GLU A 121 -22.55 -0.18 7.29
C GLU A 121 -21.94 -0.88 8.51
N THR A 122 -22.21 -2.17 8.63
CA THR A 122 -21.44 -3.05 9.49
C THR A 122 -20.05 -3.29 8.89
N PRO A 123 -19.01 -3.54 9.70
CA PRO A 123 -17.68 -3.89 9.19
C PRO A 123 -17.66 -5.07 8.21
N ASN A 124 -18.61 -6.01 8.34
CA ASN A 124 -18.71 -7.16 7.44
C ASN A 124 -19.32 -6.77 6.09
N GLN A 125 -20.27 -5.84 6.04
CA GLN A 125 -20.78 -5.31 4.77
C GLN A 125 -19.67 -4.59 4.00
N THR A 126 -18.83 -3.82 4.67
CA THR A 126 -17.64 -3.20 4.05
C THR A 126 -16.66 -4.25 3.53
N ARG A 127 -16.42 -5.36 4.26
CA ARG A 127 -15.59 -6.48 3.77
C ARG A 127 -16.17 -7.17 2.53
N GLU A 128 -17.48 -7.35 2.45
CA GLU A 128 -18.15 -7.89 1.26
C GLU A 128 -17.95 -6.96 0.05
N ARG A 129 -18.12 -5.65 0.22
CA ARG A 129 -17.84 -4.66 -0.84
C ARG A 129 -16.37 -4.70 -1.29
N LEU A 130 -15.43 -4.84 -0.36
CA LEU A 130 -14.00 -5.01 -0.67
C LEU A 130 -13.74 -6.35 -1.39
N ALA A 131 -14.49 -7.40 -1.06
CA ALA A 131 -14.39 -8.70 -1.74
C ALA A 131 -14.82 -8.62 -3.19
N ASP A 132 -15.82 -7.80 -3.52
CA ASP A 132 -16.26 -7.60 -4.90
C ASP A 132 -15.20 -6.89 -5.75
N ILE A 133 -14.42 -5.97 -5.16
CA ILE A 133 -13.24 -5.37 -5.81
C ILE A 133 -12.13 -6.42 -5.94
N ALA A 134 -11.82 -7.15 -4.86
CA ALA A 134 -10.76 -8.16 -4.84
C ALA A 134 -11.01 -9.32 -5.81
N ALA A 135 -12.27 -9.67 -6.08
CA ALA A 135 -12.67 -10.75 -6.98
C ALA A 135 -12.16 -10.59 -8.43
N LYS A 136 -11.72 -9.39 -8.82
CA LYS A 136 -11.08 -9.13 -10.12
C LYS A 136 -9.65 -9.67 -10.20
N TYR A 137 -9.02 -9.90 -9.04
CA TYR A 137 -7.58 -10.24 -8.93
C TYR A 137 -7.33 -11.59 -8.23
N VAL A 138 -8.24 -12.01 -7.36
CA VAL A 138 -8.11 -13.23 -6.54
C VAL A 138 -9.46 -13.93 -6.39
N ASP A 139 -9.46 -15.20 -5.98
CA ASP A 139 -10.69 -15.90 -5.63
C ASP A 139 -11.42 -15.20 -4.47
N ARG A 140 -12.69 -14.87 -4.68
CA ARG A 140 -13.52 -14.11 -3.72
C ARG A 140 -13.66 -14.85 -2.38
N ALA A 141 -13.83 -16.17 -2.40
CA ALA A 141 -14.02 -16.95 -1.18
C ALA A 141 -12.72 -17.04 -0.37
N ALA A 142 -11.58 -17.23 -1.04
CA ALA A 142 -10.26 -17.18 -0.44
C ALA A 142 -9.97 -15.79 0.15
N PHE A 143 -10.32 -14.71 -0.55
CA PHE A 143 -10.22 -13.35 -0.04
C PHE A 143 -11.05 -13.15 1.23
N LEU A 144 -12.34 -13.47 1.18
CA LEU A 144 -13.21 -13.35 2.36
C LEU A 144 -12.68 -14.16 3.53
N LYS A 145 -12.17 -15.37 3.29
CA LYS A 145 -11.52 -16.17 4.33
C LYS A 145 -10.32 -15.43 4.94
N ALA A 146 -9.51 -14.74 4.13
CA ALA A 146 -8.33 -14.01 4.59
C ALA A 146 -8.66 -12.76 5.43
N VAL A 147 -9.84 -12.16 5.26
CA VAL A 147 -10.25 -10.93 5.96
C VAL A 147 -11.43 -11.11 6.93
N SER A 148 -12.00 -12.31 7.03
CA SER A 148 -13.11 -12.58 7.95
C SER A 148 -12.64 -12.61 9.41
N VAL A 149 -13.47 -12.05 10.30
CA VAL A 149 -13.21 -12.05 11.73
C VAL A 149 -13.36 -13.44 12.34
N GLY A 150 -12.44 -13.80 13.22
CA GLY A 150 -12.51 -15.00 14.04
C GLY A 150 -13.43 -14.84 15.25
N LYS A 151 -13.46 -15.88 16.11
CA LYS A 151 -14.24 -15.86 17.36
C LYS A 151 -13.67 -14.86 18.37
N GLY A 152 -14.52 -14.00 18.92
CA GLY A 152 -14.11 -13.03 19.95
C GLY A 152 -13.09 -12.02 19.44
N ASN A 153 -12.03 -11.76 20.19
CA ASN A 153 -10.93 -10.86 19.81
C ASN A 153 -9.85 -11.56 18.95
N GLY A 154 -10.26 -12.49 18.09
CA GLY A 154 -9.35 -13.27 17.26
C GLY A 154 -8.73 -12.48 16.09
N GLY A 155 -9.31 -11.33 15.75
CA GLY A 155 -8.93 -10.58 14.56
C GLY A 155 -9.24 -11.37 13.27
N THR A 156 -8.51 -11.05 12.22
CA THR A 156 -8.52 -11.68 10.90
C THR A 156 -7.22 -12.44 10.67
N PRO A 157 -7.15 -13.37 9.70
CA PRO A 157 -5.89 -14.04 9.34
C PRO A 157 -4.72 -13.08 9.03
N VAL A 158 -5.01 -11.87 8.52
CA VAL A 158 -4.00 -10.85 8.19
C VAL A 158 -3.71 -9.87 9.33
N THR A 159 -4.32 -10.02 10.50
CA THR A 159 -4.13 -9.11 11.65
C THR A 159 -2.67 -9.03 12.10
N THR A 160 -1.90 -10.12 12.02
CA THR A 160 -0.48 -10.10 12.38
C THR A 160 0.33 -9.21 11.43
N ASP A 161 0.03 -9.27 10.13
CA ASP A 161 0.70 -8.45 9.12
C ASP A 161 0.33 -6.97 9.30
N LEU A 162 -0.94 -6.68 9.59
CA LEU A 162 -1.40 -5.32 9.90
C LEU A 162 -0.71 -4.74 11.14
N LYS A 163 -0.60 -5.53 12.22
CA LYS A 163 0.13 -5.13 13.43
C LYS A 163 1.58 -4.79 13.14
N LEU A 164 2.23 -5.52 12.24
CA LEU A 164 3.61 -5.25 11.84
C LEU A 164 3.73 -3.96 11.02
N ALA A 165 2.82 -3.72 10.08
CA ALA A 165 2.76 -2.46 9.33
C ALA A 165 2.63 -1.25 10.28
N ILE A 166 1.68 -1.33 11.22
CA ILE A 166 1.44 -0.30 12.23
C ILE A 166 2.66 -0.13 13.16
N LYS A 167 3.27 -1.24 13.62
CA LYS A 167 4.46 -1.19 14.47
C LYS A 167 5.62 -0.51 13.74
N TYR A 168 5.83 -0.83 12.46
CA TYR A 168 6.90 -0.25 11.65
C TYR A 168 6.68 1.26 11.46
N ALA A 169 5.46 1.69 11.15
CA ALA A 169 5.11 3.11 11.04
C ALA A 169 5.34 3.85 12.37
N ARG A 170 4.91 3.26 13.50
CA ARG A 170 5.12 3.82 14.84
C ARG A 170 6.60 3.93 15.22
N GLN A 171 7.41 2.92 14.89
CA GLN A 171 8.85 2.94 15.16
C GLN A 171 9.56 4.09 14.42
N ASN A 172 9.05 4.48 13.25
CA ASN A 172 9.56 5.58 12.45
C ASN A 172 8.83 6.91 12.73
N SER A 173 8.04 6.99 13.80
CA SER A 173 7.29 8.19 14.21
C SER A 173 6.38 8.76 13.12
N ILE A 174 5.83 7.90 12.26
CA ILE A 174 4.92 8.32 11.20
C ILE A 174 3.56 8.65 11.81
N HIS A 175 3.14 9.90 11.65
CA HIS A 175 1.88 10.40 12.20
C HIS A 175 0.87 10.75 11.10
N VAL A 176 1.28 11.58 10.12
CA VAL A 176 0.42 12.03 9.02
C VAL A 176 0.67 11.23 7.76
N THR A 177 -0.37 11.11 6.93
CA THR A 177 -0.31 10.43 5.64
C THR A 177 -0.73 11.41 4.53
N PRO A 178 -0.01 11.48 3.41
CA PRO A 178 1.20 10.71 3.11
C PRO A 178 2.42 11.23 3.91
N THR A 179 3.33 10.32 4.24
CA THR A 179 4.72 10.65 4.60
C THR A 179 5.63 9.90 3.65
N VAL A 180 6.73 10.53 3.21
CA VAL A 180 7.71 9.88 2.34
C VAL A 180 9.06 9.83 3.03
N ALA A 181 9.74 8.69 2.91
CA ALA A 181 11.12 8.54 3.34
C ALA A 181 12.00 8.12 2.17
N LEU A 182 13.20 8.68 2.10
CA LEU A 182 14.26 8.27 1.18
C LEU A 182 15.39 7.63 1.99
N ASN A 183 15.73 6.39 1.66
CA ASN A 183 16.79 5.62 2.33
C ASN A 183 16.61 5.56 3.86
N GLY A 184 15.36 5.46 4.32
CA GLY A 184 15.00 5.40 5.74
C GLY A 184 14.90 6.76 6.44
N LEU A 185 15.21 7.88 5.78
CA LEU A 185 15.06 9.23 6.32
C LEU A 185 13.78 9.87 5.81
N VAL A 186 12.93 10.35 6.72
CA VAL A 186 11.72 11.12 6.37
C VAL A 186 12.13 12.40 5.63
N GLU A 187 11.49 12.64 4.48
CA GLU A 187 11.77 13.79 3.61
C GLU A 187 10.58 14.78 3.64
N PRO A 188 10.60 15.76 4.57
CA PRO A 188 9.47 16.67 4.80
C PRO A 188 9.24 17.65 3.64
N SER A 189 10.19 17.78 2.71
CA SER A 189 10.03 18.62 1.52
C SER A 189 9.05 18.04 0.50
N ILE A 190 8.76 16.73 0.58
CA ILE A 190 7.86 16.07 -0.36
C ILE A 190 6.42 16.35 0.04
N SER A 191 5.65 16.89 -0.91
CA SER A 191 4.22 17.11 -0.80
C SER A 191 3.47 16.12 -1.68
N SER A 192 2.25 15.74 -1.28
CA SER A 192 1.32 14.98 -2.13
C SER A 192 1.00 15.68 -3.46
N SER A 193 1.32 16.97 -3.57
CA SER A 193 1.13 17.79 -4.76
C SER A 193 2.37 17.95 -5.62
N PHE A 194 3.46 17.21 -5.34
CA PHE A 194 4.65 17.21 -6.19
C PHE A 194 4.28 16.97 -7.66
N SER A 195 4.65 17.93 -8.51
CA SER A 195 4.58 17.80 -9.96
C SER A 195 5.60 16.79 -10.47
N ALA A 196 5.53 16.46 -11.76
CA ALA A 196 6.54 15.59 -12.37
C ALA A 196 7.93 16.24 -12.30
N GLU A 197 8.00 17.55 -12.50
CA GLU A 197 9.21 18.36 -12.41
C GLU A 197 9.79 18.38 -11.00
N ASP A 198 8.94 18.49 -9.96
CA ASP A 198 9.38 18.43 -8.57
C ASP A 198 10.00 17.07 -8.22
N TRP A 199 9.38 15.97 -8.70
CA TRP A 199 9.93 14.62 -8.52
C TRP A 199 11.28 14.44 -9.20
N ILE A 200 11.38 14.83 -10.47
CA ILE A 200 12.62 14.71 -11.24
C ILE A 200 13.73 15.53 -10.58
N LYS A 201 13.43 16.78 -10.21
CA LYS A 201 14.37 17.65 -9.51
C LYS A 201 14.84 17.00 -8.20
N PHE A 202 13.91 16.56 -7.36
CA PHE A 202 14.23 15.91 -6.09
C PHE A 202 15.11 14.67 -6.27
N LEU A 203 14.79 13.79 -7.22
CA LEU A 203 15.55 12.57 -7.46
C LEU A 203 16.95 12.86 -8.03
N ASN A 204 17.07 13.83 -8.93
CA ASN A 204 18.37 14.27 -9.45
C ASN A 204 19.25 14.87 -8.32
N GLU A 205 18.67 15.67 -7.43
CA GLU A 205 19.41 16.29 -6.32
C GLU A 205 19.80 15.28 -5.23
N LYS A 206 18.93 14.31 -4.91
CA LYS A 206 19.10 13.44 -3.74
C LYS A 206 19.79 12.11 -4.01
N ILE A 207 19.69 11.60 -5.23
CA ILE A 207 20.25 10.29 -5.60
C ILE A 207 21.02 10.29 -6.93
N ASP A 208 21.34 11.46 -7.50
CA ASP A 208 22.04 11.61 -8.79
C ASP A 208 21.41 10.77 -9.92
N ALA A 209 20.07 10.81 -10.01
CA ALA A 209 19.30 9.95 -10.92
C ALA A 209 19.54 10.20 -12.43
N LYS A 210 20.08 11.37 -12.81
CA LYS A 210 20.36 11.79 -14.21
C LYS A 210 19.15 11.68 -15.14
N LEU A 211 17.98 12.08 -14.64
CA LEU A 211 16.67 12.11 -15.31
C LEU A 211 16.44 13.39 -16.12
#